data_AF-A0A218KRU8-F1
#
_entry.id   AF-A0A218KRU8-F1
#
_cell.length_a   1.000
_cell.length_b   1.000
_cell.length_c   1.000
_cell.angle_alpha   90.00
_cell.angle_beta   90.00
_cell.angle_gamma   90.00
#
_symmetry.space_group_name_H-M   'P 1'
#
loop_
_entity.id
_entity.type
_entity.pdbx_description
1 polymer ?
#
loop_
_entity_poly.entity_id
_entity_poly.type
_entity_poly.pdbx_seq_one_letter_code
_entity_poly.pdbx_strand_id
1 'polypeptide(L)' 'MAIDGETPNPPAEDEMLPDEREVLSERAEALDEADDDYLLTVDEVAADLGIDLDE' A
#
# COMPACT_ATOMS: atom_id res chain seq x y z
N MET A 1 -10.01 1.79 11.88
CA MET A 1 -9.56 3.18 12.11
C MET A 1 -8.54 3.51 11.04
N ALA A 2 -9.02 3.95 9.89
CA ALA A 2 -8.31 4.85 8.99
C ALA A 2 -9.25 6.06 8.87
N ILE A 3 -8.72 7.26 9.10
CA ILE A 3 -9.49 8.48 8.96
C ILE A 3 -9.49 8.88 7.49
N ASP A 4 -10.67 9.26 7.01
CA ASP A 4 -10.92 9.81 5.68
C ASP A 4 -9.83 10.84 5.27
N GLY A 5 -9.09 10.53 4.20
CA GLY A 5 -8.15 11.44 3.54
C GLY A 5 -6.75 11.63 4.14
N GLU A 6 -6.41 11.05 5.30
CA GLU A 6 -5.03 11.11 5.81
C GLU A 6 -4.22 9.98 5.18
N THR A 7 -3.27 10.30 4.29
CA THR A 7 -2.22 9.35 3.90
C THR A 7 -1.60 8.81 5.19
N PRO A 8 -1.65 7.50 5.46
CA PRO A 8 -1.05 6.94 6.66
C PRO A 8 0.38 7.42 6.73
N ASN A 9 0.77 8.11 7.80
CA ASN A 9 2.16 8.50 7.97
C ASN A 9 2.95 7.20 8.11
N PRO A 10 3.75 6.79 7.12
CA PRO A 10 4.51 5.56 7.25
C PRO A 10 5.42 5.69 8.47
N PRO A 11 5.67 4.58 9.21
CA PRO A 11 6.66 4.61 10.27
C PRO A 11 8.00 5.09 9.71
N ALA A 12 8.75 5.84 10.52
CA ALA A 12 10.06 6.29 10.10
C ALA A 12 10.98 5.08 9.83
N GLU A 13 11.96 5.21 8.93
CA GLU A 13 12.83 4.07 8.59
C GLU A 13 13.62 3.51 9.77
N ASP A 14 13.88 4.30 10.79
CA ASP A 14 14.53 3.86 12.03
C ASP A 14 13.58 3.10 12.98
N GLU A 15 12.27 3.16 12.74
CA GLU A 15 11.22 2.39 13.44
C GLU A 15 10.94 1.03 12.77
N MET A 16 11.41 0.81 11.54
CA MET A 16 11.22 -0.43 10.79
C MET A 16 12.35 -1.44 11.01
N LEU A 17 12.02 -2.74 10.94
CA LEU A 17 13.03 -3.79 10.96
C LEU A 17 13.88 -3.75 9.67
N PRO A 18 15.15 -4.21 9.70
CA PRO A 18 16.03 -4.19 8.53
C PRO A 18 15.47 -4.95 7.31
N ASP A 19 14.83 -6.10 7.54
CA ASP A 19 14.17 -6.91 6.51
C ASP A 19 12.91 -6.24 5.96
N GLU A 20 12.12 -5.58 6.80
CA GLU A 20 10.96 -4.79 6.35
C GLU A 20 11.38 -3.66 5.40
N ARG A 21 12.47 -2.95 5.70
CA ARG A 21 13.00 -1.88 4.84
C ARG A 21 13.50 -2.39 3.49
N GLU A 22 14.21 -3.50 3.50
CA GLU A 22 14.75 -4.13 2.29
C GLU A 22 13.60 -4.48 1.33
N VAL A 23 12.55 -5.12 1.84
CA VAL A 23 11.37 -5.51 1.04
C VAL A 23 10.60 -4.31 0.51
N LEU A 24 10.45 -3.24 1.29
CA LEU A 24 9.73 -2.05 0.82
C LEU A 24 10.44 -1.35 -0.34
N SER A 25 11.78 -1.30 -0.31
CA SER A 25 12.56 -0.75 -1.43
C SER A 25 12.35 -1.56 -2.71
N GLU A 26 12.43 -2.89 -2.62
CA GLU A 26 12.21 -3.78 -3.78
C GLU A 26 10.79 -3.63 -4.34
N ARG A 27 9.79 -3.48 -3.47
CA ARG A 27 8.39 -3.30 -3.90
C ARG A 27 8.11 -1.93 -4.51
N ALA A 28 8.78 -0.88 -4.07
CA ALA A 28 8.64 0.45 -4.67
C ALA A 28 9.16 0.45 -6.11
N GLU A 29 10.33 -0.15 -6.36
CA GLU A 29 10.88 -0.30 -7.71
C GLU A 29 9.95 -1.12 -8.61
N ALA A 30 9.39 -2.23 -8.09
CA ALA A 30 8.43 -3.04 -8.83
C ALA A 30 7.12 -2.29 -9.17
N LEU A 31 6.70 -1.33 -8.34
CA LEU A 31 5.52 -0.49 -8.62
C LEU A 31 5.83 0.58 -9.66
N ASP A 32 7.02 1.20 -9.63
CA ASP A 32 7.44 2.18 -10.63
C ASP A 32 7.58 1.57 -12.03
N GLU A 33 7.88 0.27 -12.12
CA GLU A 33 8.00 -0.48 -13.38
C GLU A 33 6.68 -1.10 -13.87
N ALA A 34 5.64 -1.16 -13.04
CA ALA A 34 4.37 -1.77 -13.42
C ALA A 34 3.56 -0.86 -14.35
N ASP A 35 2.96 -1.42 -15.40
CA ASP A 35 1.97 -0.68 -16.19
C ASP A 35 0.71 -0.42 -15.35
N ASP A 36 0.08 0.75 -15.56
CA ASP A 36 -1.14 1.16 -14.84
C ASP A 36 -2.27 0.11 -14.92
N ASP A 37 -2.35 -0.63 -16.02
CA ASP A 37 -3.34 -1.70 -16.24
C ASP A 37 -3.17 -2.90 -15.28
N TYR A 38 -2.01 -3.04 -14.62
CA TYR A 38 -1.75 -4.06 -13.60
C TYR A 38 -2.01 -3.56 -12.17
N LEU A 39 -2.23 -2.26 -11.97
CA LEU A 39 -2.51 -1.68 -10.67
C LEU A 39 -4.02 -1.77 -10.38
N LEU A 40 -4.35 -2.27 -9.19
CA LEU A 40 -5.74 -2.30 -8.72
C LEU A 40 -6.03 -1.05 -7.89
N THR A 41 -7.23 -0.51 -8.10
CA THR A 41 -7.78 0.55 -7.25
C THR A 41 -8.12 0.01 -5.86
N VAL A 42 -8.26 0.92 -4.89
CA VAL A 42 -8.65 0.56 -3.51
C VAL A 42 -9.99 -0.20 -3.49
N ASP A 43 -10.94 0.23 -4.33
CA ASP A 43 -12.27 -0.40 -4.43
C ASP A 43 -12.19 -1.82 -4.99
N GLU A 44 -11.36 -2.04 -6.02
CA GLU A 44 -11.14 -3.37 -6.61
C GLU A 44 -10.48 -4.32 -5.61
N VAL A 45 -9.44 -3.86 -4.91
CA VAL A 45 -8.77 -4.67 -3.86
C VAL A 45 -9.73 -4.98 -2.72
N ALA A 46 -10.58 -4.03 -2.32
CA ALA A 46 -11.55 -4.26 -1.25
C ALA A 46 -12.62 -5.28 -1.67
N ALA A 47 -13.13 -5.18 -2.90
CA ALA A 47 -14.07 -6.15 -3.46
C ALA A 47 -13.47 -7.57 -3.49
N ASP A 48 -12.22 -7.70 -3.94
CA ASP A 48 -11.51 -8.99 -3.99
C ASP A 48 -11.29 -9.60 -2.60
N LEU A 49 -11.06 -8.76 -1.58
CA LEU A 49 -10.86 -9.18 -0.20
C LEU A 49 -12.19 -9.35 0.59
N GLY A 50 -13.33 -9.02 -0.01
CA GLY A 50 -14.63 -9.04 0.66
C GLY A 50 -14.72 -8.02 1.79
N ILE A 51 -14.06 -6.87 1.64
CA ILE A 51 -14.08 -5.75 2.58
C ILE A 51 -15.15 -4.77 2.09
N ASP A 52 -16.16 -4.52 2.92
CA ASP A 52 -17.10 -3.43 2.68
C ASP A 52 -16.42 -2.11 3.03
N LEU A 53 -16.15 -1.27 2.02
CA LEU A 53 -15.73 0.11 2.23
C LEU A 53 -16.97 0.94 2.52
N ASP A 54 -17.05 1.53 3.71
CA ASP A 54 -18.10 2.49 4.04
C ASP A 54 -17.95 3.73 3.13
N GLU A 55 -19.06 4.17 2.51
CA GLU A 55 -19.14 5.30 1.56
C GLU A 55 -18.85 6.67 2.19
#